data_AF-A0A2R5FC44-F1
#
_entry.id   AF-A0A2R5FC44-F1
#
_cell.length_a   1.000
_cell.length_b   1.000
_cell.length_c   1.000
_cell.angle_alpha   90.00
_cell.angle_beta   90.00
_cell.angle_gamma   90.00
#
_symmetry.space_group_name_H-M   'P 1'
#
loop_
_entity.id
_entity.type
_entity.pdbx_description
1 polymer ?
#
loop_
_entity_poly.entity_id
_entity_poly.type
_entity_poly.pdbx_seq_one_letter_code
_entity_poly.pdbx_strand_id
1 'polypeptide(L)'
;MPTPTGSSTAVLSNLNTGDTAANSLIEGMNWALGNLTFSFPTYSSVWSTDPFTGYGSVLGSGEPWSSVYQPLTSSDQSYVRQALTSWANVANLHFTQVTESATNVGDLRFAYTDTPSAQAWAYTPDNAAYAGDVWFGRYTTSYIYPWTLGSYEYQTAIHEIGHALGLKHPFEASTLNSQTIDPSLDSRSFTVMSYSAQPGNSSTYFSYEPTTPMILDIAAIQSLYGVNTQFHAGDNLYSFGGTGNYHQTIWDAGGNDTIQYTSTTGGTIDLRSGVNGGSRMGNAVYVQDSNGHNLYSVGNVWIADGAIIENAIGGSGNDKIIGNDVANVLNGGSGVDTLSGGLGNDTLNGGTGADSMAGGVGDDTYYVDNVLDVVTENAAEGTDKILSSISFNLAIQGTNVENLTLIGAALNGTGNELDNTLIGNAAANLLDGGLGADSMNGGLGNDVYIVDNAGDTVTEAYTYAQGGGIDLVKSSVSFTLGANL
;
A
#
# COMPACT_ATOMS: atom_id res chain seq x y z
N MET A 1 -33.45 -7.25 -11.05
CA MET A 1 -33.02 -8.46 -11.77
C MET A 1 -33.30 -8.19 -13.24
N PRO A 2 -32.25 -7.96 -14.03
CA PRO A 2 -32.40 -7.73 -15.45
C PRO A 2 -32.98 -8.97 -16.12
N THR A 3 -33.65 -8.75 -17.24
CA THR A 3 -34.11 -9.82 -18.13
C THR A 3 -33.22 -9.79 -19.37
N PRO A 4 -33.20 -10.84 -20.19
CA PRO A 4 -32.47 -10.76 -21.45
C PRO A 4 -32.80 -9.46 -22.22
N THR A 5 -34.06 -9.04 -22.25
CA THR A 5 -34.51 -7.84 -22.99
C THR A 5 -34.58 -6.55 -22.16
N GLY A 6 -34.13 -6.56 -20.91
CA GLY A 6 -34.37 -5.45 -19.97
C GLY A 6 -33.17 -5.19 -19.09
N SER A 7 -32.83 -3.92 -18.92
CA SER A 7 -31.64 -3.50 -18.17
C SER A 7 -31.90 -3.35 -16.67
N SER A 8 -30.81 -3.26 -15.93
CA SER A 8 -30.84 -2.57 -14.64
C SER A 8 -30.78 -1.06 -14.83
N THR A 9 -31.11 -0.33 -13.77
CA THR A 9 -31.13 1.13 -13.81
C THR A 9 -29.71 1.68 -13.70
N ALA A 10 -29.31 2.49 -14.68
CA ALA A 10 -28.10 3.30 -14.63
C ALA A 10 -28.44 4.78 -14.37
N VAL A 11 -27.53 5.49 -13.71
CA VAL A 11 -27.64 6.91 -13.36
C VAL A 11 -26.39 7.67 -13.81
N LEU A 12 -26.52 8.99 -13.97
CA LEU A 12 -25.36 9.85 -14.23
C LEU A 12 -24.43 9.87 -13.02
N SER A 13 -23.13 9.70 -13.28
CA SER A 13 -22.10 9.74 -12.25
C SER A 13 -21.82 11.16 -11.80
N ASN A 14 -21.47 11.33 -10.52
CA ASN A 14 -21.04 12.62 -9.99
C ASN A 14 -19.54 12.84 -10.27
N LEU A 15 -19.22 13.79 -11.15
CA LEU A 15 -17.84 14.14 -11.50
C LEU A 15 -17.29 15.35 -10.70
N ASN A 16 -18.02 15.84 -9.71
CA ASN A 16 -17.60 16.98 -8.88
C ASN A 16 -16.97 16.50 -7.56
N THR A 17 -16.03 15.57 -7.63
CA THR A 17 -15.33 14.99 -6.46
C THR A 17 -14.13 15.82 -6.00
N GLY A 18 -13.56 16.64 -6.89
CA GLY A 18 -12.30 17.34 -6.66
C GLY A 18 -11.05 16.53 -7.06
N ASP A 19 -11.19 15.23 -7.30
CA ASP A 19 -10.12 14.35 -7.76
C ASP A 19 -10.18 14.19 -9.29
N THR A 20 -9.38 14.97 -10.01
CA THR A 20 -9.33 14.93 -11.48
C THR A 20 -8.75 13.61 -12.01
N ALA A 21 -7.87 12.94 -11.26
CA ALA A 21 -7.29 11.68 -11.68
C ALA A 21 -8.35 10.58 -11.64
N ALA A 22 -9.04 10.40 -10.51
CA ALA A 22 -10.16 9.45 -10.42
C ALA A 22 -11.29 9.79 -11.39
N ASN A 23 -11.67 11.06 -11.52
CA ASN A 23 -12.72 11.47 -12.46
C ASN A 23 -12.36 11.16 -13.92
N SER A 24 -11.08 11.16 -14.28
CA SER A 24 -10.67 10.81 -15.66
C SER A 24 -10.92 9.35 -16.01
N LEU A 25 -11.13 8.47 -15.02
CA LEU A 25 -11.47 7.06 -15.24
C LEU A 25 -12.97 6.82 -15.36
N ILE A 26 -13.85 7.81 -15.13
CA ILE A 26 -15.31 7.57 -15.11
C ILE A 26 -15.92 7.78 -16.50
N GLU A 27 -16.71 6.84 -17.01
CA GLU A 27 -17.38 6.98 -18.31
C GLU A 27 -18.44 8.09 -18.29
N GLY A 28 -19.16 8.21 -17.18
CA GLY A 28 -20.22 9.22 -16.95
C GLY A 28 -21.56 8.63 -16.54
N MET A 29 -21.70 7.30 -16.58
CA MET A 29 -22.82 6.56 -15.98
C MET A 29 -22.31 5.43 -15.08
N ASN A 30 -23.08 5.13 -14.04
CA ASN A 30 -22.86 3.99 -13.15
C ASN A 30 -24.19 3.30 -12.81
N TRP A 31 -24.13 2.06 -12.32
CA TRP A 31 -25.34 1.39 -11.85
C TRP A 31 -25.93 2.11 -10.64
N ALA A 32 -27.26 2.21 -10.57
CA ALA A 32 -27.96 2.94 -9.51
C ALA A 32 -27.74 2.34 -8.11
N LEU A 33 -27.43 1.04 -8.03
CA LEU A 33 -27.20 0.29 -6.80
C LEU A 33 -25.96 -0.59 -6.97
N GLY A 34 -25.15 -0.74 -5.91
CA GLY A 34 -24.00 -1.64 -5.89
C GLY A 34 -24.34 -3.12 -5.67
N ASN A 35 -25.61 -3.45 -5.40
CA ASN A 35 -26.09 -4.83 -5.35
C ASN A 35 -26.34 -5.36 -6.76
N LEU A 36 -25.30 -5.96 -7.35
CA LEU A 36 -25.31 -6.42 -8.73
C LEU A 36 -25.36 -7.95 -8.79
N THR A 37 -25.97 -8.45 -9.83
CA THR A 37 -25.99 -9.86 -10.18
C THR A 37 -25.06 -10.11 -11.35
N PHE A 38 -24.53 -11.32 -11.45
CA PHE A 38 -23.75 -11.72 -12.61
C PHE A 38 -24.09 -13.13 -13.05
N SER A 39 -23.80 -13.44 -14.30
CA SER A 39 -24.07 -14.76 -14.84
C SER A 39 -23.03 -15.22 -15.86
N PHE A 40 -22.98 -16.52 -16.07
CA PHE A 40 -22.19 -17.17 -17.11
C PHE A 40 -23.14 -17.79 -18.14
N PRO A 41 -23.30 -17.12 -19.29
CA PRO A 41 -24.10 -17.59 -20.40
C PRO A 41 -23.72 -18.99 -20.89
N THR A 42 -24.74 -19.76 -21.25
CA THR A 42 -24.62 -21.12 -21.82
C THR A 42 -24.95 -21.09 -23.30
N TYR A 43 -24.72 -22.16 -24.05
CA TYR A 43 -25.13 -22.25 -25.47
C TYR A 43 -26.63 -22.01 -25.73
N SER A 44 -27.47 -22.18 -24.70
CA SER A 44 -28.91 -21.93 -24.76
C SER A 44 -29.34 -20.55 -24.23
N SER A 45 -28.39 -19.71 -23.81
CA SER A 45 -28.69 -18.37 -23.32
C SER A 45 -29.25 -17.48 -24.42
N VAL A 46 -30.15 -16.57 -24.04
CA VAL A 46 -30.78 -15.64 -24.96
C VAL A 46 -30.05 -14.28 -24.85
N TRP A 47 -29.77 -13.63 -25.99
CA TRP A 47 -29.04 -12.35 -26.07
C TRP A 47 -29.69 -11.34 -27.01
N SER A 48 -29.47 -10.05 -26.73
CA SER A 48 -29.91 -8.99 -27.63
C SER A 48 -29.04 -9.05 -28.87
N THR A 49 -29.63 -9.33 -30.03
CA THR A 49 -28.90 -9.42 -31.30
C THR A 49 -28.89 -8.12 -32.09
N ASP A 50 -29.47 -7.05 -31.52
CA ASP A 50 -29.51 -5.70 -32.09
C ASP A 50 -29.57 -4.64 -30.98
N PRO A 51 -28.56 -3.74 -30.85
CA PRO A 51 -28.60 -2.62 -29.90
C PRO A 51 -29.68 -1.57 -30.22
N PHE A 52 -30.25 -1.57 -31.43
CA PHE A 52 -31.29 -0.64 -31.87
C PHE A 52 -32.71 -1.24 -31.97
N THR A 53 -32.86 -2.57 -32.11
CA THR A 53 -34.21 -3.20 -32.23
C THR A 53 -34.48 -4.41 -31.33
N GLY A 54 -33.48 -4.93 -30.60
CA GLY A 54 -33.66 -6.06 -29.68
C GLY A 54 -33.88 -7.43 -30.35
N TYR A 55 -33.56 -8.48 -29.58
CA TYR A 55 -33.76 -9.92 -29.77
C TYR A 55 -34.50 -10.40 -31.05
N GLY A 56 -33.73 -10.93 -32.01
CA GLY A 56 -34.24 -11.72 -33.14
C GLY A 56 -33.25 -12.77 -33.63
N SER A 57 -33.75 -13.94 -34.04
CA SER A 57 -32.96 -15.04 -34.62
C SER A 57 -32.54 -14.78 -36.08
N VAL A 58 -32.21 -13.55 -36.42
CA VAL A 58 -31.95 -13.13 -37.81
C VAL A 58 -30.57 -12.50 -37.92
N LEU A 59 -29.82 -12.99 -38.91
CA LEU A 59 -28.49 -12.51 -39.29
C LEU A 59 -28.50 -10.99 -39.54
N GLY A 60 -27.66 -10.28 -38.78
CA GLY A 60 -27.05 -9.01 -39.18
C GLY A 60 -27.81 -7.73 -38.81
N SER A 61 -27.50 -7.17 -37.62
CA SER A 61 -27.01 -5.79 -37.48
C SER A 61 -26.65 -5.37 -36.03
N GLY A 62 -26.43 -6.31 -35.10
CA GLY A 62 -26.00 -5.99 -33.74
C GLY A 62 -24.87 -6.86 -33.21
N GLU A 63 -24.09 -6.25 -32.32
CA GLU A 63 -23.04 -6.91 -31.56
C GLU A 63 -23.59 -8.01 -30.63
N PRO A 64 -22.83 -9.09 -30.38
CA PRO A 64 -21.62 -9.44 -31.11
C PRO A 64 -22.06 -9.86 -32.51
N TRP A 65 -21.47 -9.32 -33.58
CA TRP A 65 -21.86 -9.58 -34.98
C TRP A 65 -21.68 -11.04 -35.46
N SER A 66 -21.85 -12.04 -34.59
CA SER A 66 -21.76 -13.47 -34.86
C SER A 66 -22.86 -14.23 -34.11
N SER A 67 -23.37 -15.29 -34.73
CA SER A 67 -24.19 -16.29 -34.04
C SER A 67 -23.36 -17.25 -33.17
N VAL A 68 -22.08 -16.94 -32.91
CA VAL A 68 -21.09 -17.88 -32.35
C VAL A 68 -20.43 -17.26 -31.12
N TYR A 69 -21.17 -17.26 -30.02
CA TYR A 69 -20.60 -17.08 -28.69
C TYR A 69 -20.33 -18.44 -28.05
N GLN A 70 -19.44 -18.48 -27.05
CA GLN A 70 -19.11 -19.70 -26.31
C GLN A 70 -19.16 -19.43 -24.80
N PRO A 71 -19.61 -20.40 -23.99
CA PRO A 71 -19.51 -20.31 -22.53
C PRO A 71 -18.04 -20.21 -22.08
N LEU A 72 -17.78 -19.41 -21.05
CA LEU A 72 -16.49 -19.45 -20.35
C LEU A 72 -16.24 -20.85 -19.77
N THR A 73 -14.98 -21.29 -19.76
CA THR A 73 -14.63 -22.54 -19.07
C THR A 73 -14.79 -22.38 -17.57
N SER A 74 -14.98 -23.48 -16.84
CA SER A 74 -15.11 -23.43 -15.37
C SER A 74 -13.92 -22.76 -14.68
N SER A 75 -12.72 -22.89 -15.26
CA SER A 75 -11.50 -22.23 -14.77
C SER A 75 -11.61 -20.71 -14.90
N ASP A 76 -11.95 -20.22 -16.10
CA ASP A 76 -12.04 -18.77 -16.37
C ASP A 76 -13.18 -18.13 -15.58
N GLN A 77 -14.30 -18.84 -15.40
CA GLN A 77 -15.36 -18.41 -14.50
C GLN A 77 -14.87 -18.22 -13.05
N SER A 78 -13.93 -19.04 -12.59
CA SER A 78 -13.32 -18.90 -11.26
C SER A 78 -12.49 -17.63 -11.16
N TYR A 79 -11.82 -17.23 -12.23
CA TYR A 79 -11.04 -15.99 -12.26
C TYR A 79 -11.92 -14.75 -12.43
N VAL A 80 -12.99 -14.81 -13.22
CA VAL A 80 -14.01 -13.73 -13.23
C VAL A 80 -14.57 -13.53 -11.83
N ARG A 81 -14.88 -14.61 -11.10
CA ARG A 81 -15.32 -14.51 -9.69
C ARG A 81 -14.26 -13.85 -8.79
N GLN A 82 -12.98 -14.17 -8.97
CA GLN A 82 -11.90 -13.52 -8.22
C GLN A 82 -11.77 -12.03 -8.56
N ALA A 83 -11.88 -11.66 -9.83
CA ALA A 83 -11.85 -10.26 -10.27
C ALA A 83 -13.07 -9.47 -9.76
N LEU A 84 -14.26 -10.06 -9.78
CA LEU A 84 -15.45 -9.44 -9.15
C LEU A 84 -15.24 -9.24 -7.64
N THR A 85 -14.66 -10.23 -6.96
CA THR A 85 -14.34 -10.09 -5.53
C THR A 85 -13.33 -8.97 -5.28
N SER A 86 -12.30 -8.80 -6.11
CA SER A 86 -11.32 -7.71 -5.90
C SER A 86 -11.95 -6.32 -6.04
N TRP A 87 -12.93 -6.13 -6.94
CA TRP A 87 -13.73 -4.90 -6.99
C TRP A 87 -14.66 -4.73 -5.78
N ALA A 88 -15.28 -5.82 -5.29
CA ALA A 88 -16.14 -5.79 -4.11
C ALA A 88 -15.39 -5.56 -2.79
N ASN A 89 -14.10 -5.93 -2.73
CA ASN A 89 -13.28 -5.67 -1.55
C ASN A 89 -13.09 -4.17 -1.32
N VAL A 90 -13.06 -3.35 -2.38
CA VAL A 90 -12.66 -1.93 -2.28
C VAL A 90 -13.82 -0.93 -2.26
N ALA A 91 -15.01 -1.32 -2.75
CA ALA A 91 -16.19 -0.46 -2.82
C ALA A 91 -17.45 -1.20 -2.37
N ASN A 92 -18.56 -0.49 -2.09
CA ASN A 92 -19.84 -1.09 -1.69
C ASN A 92 -20.57 -1.79 -2.87
N LEU A 93 -19.89 -2.79 -3.42
CA LEU A 93 -20.36 -3.66 -4.46
C LEU A 93 -20.59 -5.04 -3.88
N HIS A 94 -21.73 -5.64 -4.23
CA HIS A 94 -22.09 -6.99 -3.81
C HIS A 94 -22.52 -7.77 -5.04
N PHE A 95 -21.74 -8.77 -5.42
CA PHE A 95 -21.99 -9.58 -6.61
C PHE A 95 -22.66 -10.91 -6.26
N THR A 96 -23.86 -11.13 -6.79
CA THR A 96 -24.58 -12.40 -6.62
C THR A 96 -24.67 -13.15 -7.94
N GLN A 97 -24.13 -14.37 -8.01
CA GLN A 97 -24.25 -15.18 -9.22
C GLN A 97 -25.69 -15.66 -9.40
N VAL A 98 -26.23 -15.51 -10.60
CA VAL A 98 -27.56 -16.01 -10.98
C VAL A 98 -27.48 -17.01 -12.13
N THR A 99 -28.47 -17.89 -12.21
CA THR A 99 -28.59 -18.82 -13.35
C THR A 99 -29.29 -18.13 -14.51
N GLU A 100 -28.70 -18.27 -15.69
CA GLU A 100 -29.27 -17.79 -16.95
C GLU A 100 -30.55 -18.54 -17.31
N SER A 101 -31.56 -17.79 -17.75
CA SER A 101 -32.80 -18.33 -18.29
C SER A 101 -33.41 -17.36 -19.30
N ALA A 102 -34.50 -17.76 -19.95
CA ALA A 102 -35.24 -16.90 -20.87
C ALA A 102 -35.83 -15.63 -20.23
N THR A 103 -35.85 -15.54 -18.89
CA THR A 103 -36.46 -14.42 -18.16
C THR A 103 -35.56 -13.84 -17.07
N ASN A 104 -34.33 -14.35 -16.90
CA ASN A 104 -33.43 -13.93 -15.83
C ASN A 104 -31.97 -14.04 -16.29
N VAL A 105 -31.26 -12.93 -16.19
CA VAL A 105 -29.82 -12.81 -16.48
C VAL A 105 -29.14 -12.02 -15.37
N GLY A 106 -27.81 -11.99 -15.36
CA GLY A 106 -27.04 -11.09 -14.50
C GLY A 106 -27.04 -9.66 -15.03
N ASP A 107 -26.78 -8.69 -14.15
CA ASP A 107 -26.42 -7.32 -14.52
C ASP A 107 -25.12 -7.29 -15.32
N LEU A 108 -24.20 -8.20 -14.97
CA LEU A 108 -22.95 -8.42 -15.70
C LEU A 108 -22.95 -9.83 -16.30
N ARG A 109 -22.65 -9.96 -17.59
CA ARG A 109 -22.69 -11.26 -18.30
C ARG A 109 -21.37 -11.51 -19.01
N PHE A 110 -20.76 -12.67 -18.78
CA PHE A 110 -19.39 -12.94 -19.20
C PHE A 110 -19.31 -14.12 -20.17
N ALA A 111 -18.91 -13.89 -21.41
CA ALA A 111 -18.83 -14.93 -22.44
C ALA A 111 -17.67 -14.75 -23.40
N TYR A 112 -17.31 -15.83 -24.11
CA TYR A 112 -16.40 -15.76 -25.25
C TYR A 112 -17.13 -15.38 -26.54
N THR A 113 -16.40 -14.74 -27.46
CA THR A 113 -16.87 -14.37 -28.80
C THR A 113 -15.84 -14.75 -29.87
N ASP A 114 -16.30 -15.23 -31.03
CA ASP A 114 -15.44 -15.58 -32.16
C ASP A 114 -15.08 -14.37 -33.05
N THR A 115 -15.52 -13.16 -32.71
CA THR A 115 -15.22 -11.96 -33.51
C THR A 115 -13.71 -11.60 -33.45
N PRO A 116 -13.08 -11.24 -34.58
CA PRO A 116 -11.62 -11.18 -34.69
C PRO A 116 -10.98 -9.82 -34.38
N SER A 117 -11.72 -8.79 -33.97
CA SER A 117 -11.20 -7.41 -33.99
C SER A 117 -10.59 -6.90 -32.67
N ALA A 118 -10.88 -7.53 -31.53
CA ALA A 118 -10.40 -7.06 -30.22
C ALA A 118 -10.01 -8.22 -29.29
N GLN A 119 -9.22 -7.91 -28.27
CA GLN A 119 -8.91 -8.87 -27.21
C GLN A 119 -10.13 -9.10 -26.32
N ALA A 120 -10.68 -8.05 -25.74
CA ALA A 120 -11.95 -8.09 -25.04
C ALA A 120 -12.63 -6.73 -25.18
N TRP A 121 -13.89 -6.66 -24.78
CA TRP A 121 -14.60 -5.41 -24.57
C TRP A 121 -15.78 -5.62 -23.62
N ALA A 122 -16.26 -4.52 -23.07
CA ALA A 122 -17.43 -4.50 -22.22
C ALA A 122 -18.34 -3.32 -22.57
N TYR A 123 -19.62 -3.48 -22.28
CA TYR A 123 -20.57 -2.38 -22.30
C TYR A 123 -20.67 -1.74 -20.93
N THR A 124 -20.47 -0.43 -20.89
CA THR A 124 -20.61 0.38 -19.68
C THR A 124 -22.07 0.39 -19.19
N PRO A 125 -22.32 0.73 -17.91
CA PRO A 125 -23.68 0.87 -17.39
C PRO A 125 -24.51 1.84 -18.22
N ASP A 126 -25.64 1.36 -18.75
CA ASP A 126 -26.65 2.17 -19.40
C ASP A 126 -28.06 1.56 -19.15
N ASN A 127 -29.10 2.15 -19.73
CA ASN A 127 -30.47 1.65 -19.61
C ASN A 127 -30.89 0.76 -20.79
N ALA A 128 -29.95 0.03 -21.40
CA ALA A 128 -30.16 -0.90 -22.49
C ALA A 128 -29.82 -2.34 -22.08
N ALA A 129 -30.39 -3.30 -22.82
CA ALA A 129 -30.32 -4.72 -22.49
C ALA A 129 -28.91 -5.33 -22.61
N TYR A 130 -27.99 -4.67 -23.32
CA TYR A 130 -26.61 -5.11 -23.49
C TYR A 130 -25.65 -4.53 -22.44
N ALA A 131 -26.07 -3.55 -21.62
CA ALA A 131 -25.18 -2.95 -20.63
C ALA A 131 -24.72 -3.98 -19.60
N GLY A 132 -23.43 -3.91 -19.25
CA GLY A 132 -22.77 -4.87 -18.37
C GLY A 132 -22.36 -6.17 -19.06
N ASP A 133 -22.67 -6.38 -20.34
CA ASP A 133 -22.15 -7.52 -21.09
C ASP A 133 -20.64 -7.36 -21.33
N VAL A 134 -19.90 -8.42 -21.04
CA VAL A 134 -18.44 -8.51 -21.17
C VAL A 134 -18.07 -9.67 -22.08
N TRP A 135 -17.29 -9.37 -23.10
CA TRP A 135 -16.92 -10.28 -24.17
C TRP A 135 -15.42 -10.48 -24.23
N PHE A 136 -14.99 -11.75 -24.16
CA PHE A 136 -13.60 -12.15 -24.33
C PHE A 136 -13.39 -12.76 -25.71
N GLY A 137 -12.49 -12.20 -26.51
CA GLY A 137 -12.22 -12.64 -27.88
C GLY A 137 -11.54 -14.00 -27.90
N ARG A 138 -12.16 -15.04 -28.44
CA ARG A 138 -11.65 -16.41 -28.35
C ARG A 138 -10.28 -16.58 -29.01
N TYR A 139 -10.03 -15.90 -30.12
CA TYR A 139 -8.77 -16.02 -30.86
C TYR A 139 -7.67 -15.08 -30.37
N THR A 140 -7.99 -14.22 -29.41
CA THR A 140 -7.13 -13.16 -28.87
C THR A 140 -6.97 -13.26 -27.35
N THR A 141 -7.79 -14.07 -26.68
CA THR A 141 -7.79 -14.35 -25.25
C THR A 141 -7.50 -15.83 -24.96
N SER A 142 -7.86 -16.23 -23.77
CA SER A 142 -7.52 -17.43 -23.06
C SER A 142 -8.04 -18.76 -23.50
N TYR A 143 -8.85 -18.76 -24.53
CA TYR A 143 -9.06 -20.00 -25.24
C TYR A 143 -7.70 -20.54 -25.78
N ILE A 144 -6.71 -19.67 -25.97
CA ILE A 144 -5.35 -20.02 -26.38
C ILE A 144 -4.36 -20.01 -25.19
N TYR A 145 -4.54 -19.13 -24.19
CA TYR A 145 -3.63 -18.97 -23.05
C TYR A 145 -4.32 -19.10 -21.67
N PRO A 146 -3.74 -19.79 -20.68
CA PRO A 146 -4.41 -19.97 -19.39
C PRO A 146 -4.54 -18.66 -18.61
N TRP A 147 -5.69 -18.41 -17.98
CA TRP A 147 -5.81 -17.34 -16.98
C TRP A 147 -5.02 -17.77 -15.76
N THR A 148 -4.08 -16.94 -15.34
CA THR A 148 -3.36 -17.10 -14.07
C THR A 148 -3.12 -15.72 -13.47
N LEU A 149 -2.95 -15.65 -12.15
CA LEU A 149 -2.56 -14.39 -11.52
C LEU A 149 -1.28 -13.83 -12.15
N GLY A 150 -1.33 -12.56 -12.54
CA GLY A 150 -0.28 -11.84 -13.24
C GLY A 150 -0.15 -12.12 -14.73
N SER A 151 -1.06 -12.93 -15.29
CA SER A 151 -1.22 -13.01 -16.75
C SER A 151 -2.02 -11.83 -17.26
N TYR A 152 -1.79 -11.48 -18.52
CA TYR A 152 -2.50 -10.41 -19.19
C TYR A 152 -3.99 -10.73 -19.37
N GLU A 153 -4.35 -12.01 -19.51
CA GLU A 153 -5.74 -12.45 -19.59
C GLU A 153 -6.51 -12.22 -18.29
N TYR A 154 -5.87 -12.47 -17.14
CA TYR A 154 -6.50 -12.18 -15.84
C TYR A 154 -6.65 -10.67 -15.63
N GLN A 155 -5.63 -9.88 -15.99
CA GLN A 155 -5.72 -8.42 -15.93
C GLN A 155 -6.81 -7.86 -16.87
N THR A 156 -6.98 -8.44 -18.06
CA THR A 156 -8.06 -8.10 -18.99
C THR A 156 -9.43 -8.32 -18.33
N ALA A 157 -9.60 -9.38 -17.54
CA ALA A 157 -10.86 -9.61 -16.82
C ALA A 157 -11.16 -8.50 -15.81
N ILE A 158 -10.16 -8.06 -15.04
CA ILE A 158 -10.30 -6.94 -14.09
C ILE A 158 -10.66 -5.66 -14.86
N HIS A 159 -9.97 -5.39 -15.96
CA HIS A 159 -10.18 -4.24 -16.85
C HIS A 159 -11.61 -4.17 -17.37
N GLU A 160 -12.10 -5.25 -18.00
CA GLU A 160 -13.44 -5.26 -18.60
C GLU A 160 -14.55 -5.19 -17.55
N ILE A 161 -14.32 -5.75 -16.36
CA ILE A 161 -15.24 -5.54 -15.23
C ILE A 161 -15.26 -4.06 -14.83
N GLY A 162 -14.11 -3.37 -14.83
CA GLY A 162 -14.04 -1.93 -14.61
C GLY A 162 -14.94 -1.15 -15.57
N HIS A 163 -14.87 -1.47 -16.87
CA HIS A 163 -15.80 -0.91 -17.87
C HIS A 163 -17.27 -1.22 -17.56
N ALA A 164 -17.59 -2.48 -17.29
CA ALA A 164 -18.96 -2.92 -16.97
C ALA A 164 -19.50 -2.31 -15.66
N LEU A 165 -18.63 -1.72 -14.84
CA LEU A 165 -18.96 -0.95 -13.63
C LEU A 165 -18.99 0.57 -13.86
N GLY A 166 -18.61 1.07 -15.04
CA GLY A 166 -18.70 2.49 -15.41
C GLY A 166 -17.37 3.22 -15.50
N LEU A 167 -16.25 2.49 -15.53
CA LEU A 167 -14.95 3.07 -15.82
C LEU A 167 -14.69 3.14 -17.33
N LYS A 168 -13.79 4.02 -17.76
CA LYS A 168 -13.34 4.20 -19.13
C LYS A 168 -11.81 4.19 -19.20
N HIS A 169 -11.27 4.12 -20.42
CA HIS A 169 -9.85 4.36 -20.61
C HIS A 169 -9.51 5.80 -20.19
N PRO A 170 -8.47 5.99 -19.38
CA PRO A 170 -8.22 7.28 -18.73
C PRO A 170 -7.69 8.34 -19.70
N PHE A 171 -7.17 7.94 -20.86
CA PHE A 171 -6.61 8.80 -21.89
C PHE A 171 -7.62 9.25 -22.96
N GLU A 172 -8.84 8.69 -22.98
CA GLU A 172 -9.86 9.04 -23.98
C GLU A 172 -11.04 9.78 -23.34
N ALA A 173 -11.58 10.78 -24.03
CA ALA A 173 -12.82 11.43 -23.63
C ALA A 173 -14.03 10.57 -24.02
N SER A 174 -15.06 10.53 -23.16
CA SER A 174 -16.37 9.98 -23.50
C SER A 174 -17.36 11.10 -23.83
N THR A 175 -18.56 10.71 -24.27
CA THR A 175 -19.65 11.66 -24.55
C THR A 175 -20.15 12.39 -23.30
N LEU A 176 -20.01 11.77 -22.12
CA LEU A 176 -20.51 12.28 -20.84
C LEU A 176 -19.39 12.80 -19.92
N ASN A 177 -18.13 12.49 -20.25
CA ASN A 177 -16.97 12.93 -19.49
C ASN A 177 -15.78 13.21 -20.40
N SER A 178 -15.43 14.48 -20.54
CA SER A 178 -14.27 14.92 -21.34
C SER A 178 -12.95 14.95 -20.57
N GLN A 179 -12.94 14.57 -19.28
CA GLN A 179 -11.72 14.57 -18.48
C GLN A 179 -10.78 13.42 -18.90
N THR A 180 -9.50 13.73 -19.02
CA THR A 180 -8.42 12.78 -19.31
C THR A 180 -7.34 12.88 -18.25
N ILE A 181 -6.67 11.76 -17.99
CA ILE A 181 -5.64 11.65 -16.97
C ILE A 181 -4.39 12.46 -17.34
N ASP A 182 -3.59 12.83 -16.32
CA ASP A 182 -2.21 13.25 -16.54
C ASP A 182 -1.44 12.11 -17.23
N PRO A 183 -0.78 12.34 -18.39
CA PRO A 183 -0.05 11.30 -19.11
C PRO A 183 1.02 10.57 -18.28
N SER A 184 1.54 11.18 -17.22
CA SER A 184 2.50 10.53 -16.31
C SER A 184 1.87 9.43 -15.43
N LEU A 185 0.55 9.47 -15.25
CA LEU A 185 -0.24 8.49 -14.51
C LEU A 185 -0.97 7.49 -15.42
N ASP A 186 -0.90 7.65 -16.75
CA ASP A 186 -1.49 6.73 -17.73
C ASP A 186 -0.65 5.43 -17.86
N SER A 187 -0.65 4.64 -16.80
CA SER A 187 0.02 3.36 -16.73
C SER A 187 -0.77 2.37 -15.87
N ARG A 188 -0.67 1.09 -16.22
CA ARG A 188 -1.17 -0.04 -15.43
C ARG A 188 -0.50 -0.19 -14.06
N SER A 189 0.54 0.57 -13.74
CA SER A 189 1.00 0.73 -12.36
C SER A 189 0.00 1.49 -11.47
N PHE A 190 -0.84 2.33 -12.05
CA PHE A 190 -1.79 3.18 -11.30
C PHE A 190 -3.25 2.89 -11.62
N THR A 191 -3.54 2.40 -12.83
CA THR A 191 -4.90 2.02 -13.26
C THR A 191 -4.87 0.88 -14.26
N VAL A 192 -5.59 -0.21 -13.96
CA VAL A 192 -5.79 -1.32 -14.91
C VAL A 192 -6.52 -0.89 -16.17
N MET A 193 -7.16 0.29 -16.17
CA MET A 193 -7.84 0.86 -17.33
C MET A 193 -6.88 1.48 -18.35
N SER A 194 -5.58 1.63 -18.05
CA SER A 194 -4.58 2.06 -19.03
C SER A 194 -4.20 0.92 -20.00
N TYR A 195 -3.81 1.28 -21.23
CA TYR A 195 -3.20 0.34 -22.18
C TYR A 195 -1.70 0.16 -21.98
N SER A 196 -1.07 1.02 -21.20
CA SER A 196 0.38 1.16 -21.19
C SER A 196 0.97 0.63 -19.89
N ALA A 197 2.10 -0.09 -19.96
CA ALA A 197 2.89 -0.39 -18.75
C ALA A 197 3.81 0.78 -18.43
N GLN A 198 4.49 1.33 -19.44
CA GLN A 198 5.17 2.62 -19.37
C GLN A 198 4.17 3.73 -19.67
N PRO A 199 4.11 4.82 -18.87
CA PRO A 199 3.21 5.94 -19.12
C PRO A 199 3.19 6.41 -20.58
N GLY A 200 2.01 6.37 -21.20
CA GLY A 200 1.77 6.81 -22.58
C GLY A 200 2.32 5.91 -23.71
N ASN A 201 2.81 4.70 -23.41
CA ASN A 201 3.31 3.75 -24.42
C ASN A 201 2.59 2.40 -24.39
N SER A 202 1.57 2.25 -25.25
CA SER A 202 0.74 1.05 -25.36
C SER A 202 1.44 -0.18 -25.96
N SER A 203 2.70 -0.05 -26.39
CA SER A 203 3.52 -1.18 -26.88
C SER A 203 4.37 -1.81 -25.78
N THR A 204 4.10 -1.48 -24.52
CA THR A 204 4.83 -1.99 -23.35
C THR A 204 3.94 -2.82 -22.45
N TYR A 205 4.54 -3.79 -21.77
CA TYR A 205 3.87 -4.78 -20.93
C TYR A 205 4.57 -4.91 -19.59
N PHE A 206 3.92 -5.54 -18.61
CA PHE A 206 4.60 -5.94 -17.39
C PHE A 206 5.06 -7.40 -17.47
N SER A 207 6.20 -7.70 -16.87
CA SER A 207 6.65 -9.08 -16.66
C SER A 207 5.71 -9.89 -15.75
N TYR A 208 4.87 -9.19 -14.98
CA TYR A 208 3.79 -9.72 -14.17
C TYR A 208 2.71 -8.64 -14.04
N GLU A 209 1.52 -8.89 -14.59
CA GLU A 209 0.45 -7.90 -14.69
C GLU A 209 -0.30 -7.69 -13.36
N PRO A 210 -0.96 -6.54 -13.15
CA PRO A 210 -1.78 -6.30 -11.97
C PRO A 210 -2.81 -7.40 -11.68
N THR A 211 -2.94 -7.77 -10.40
CA THR A 211 -3.87 -8.80 -9.94
C THR A 211 -5.09 -8.26 -9.19
N THR A 212 -5.16 -6.94 -9.02
CA THR A 212 -6.25 -6.22 -8.36
C THR A 212 -6.57 -4.94 -9.15
N PRO A 213 -7.70 -4.26 -8.88
CA PRO A 213 -7.81 -2.83 -9.15
C PRO A 213 -6.60 -2.10 -8.55
N MET A 214 -6.07 -1.13 -9.29
CA MET A 214 -4.94 -0.31 -8.86
C MET A 214 -5.42 0.99 -8.23
N ILE A 215 -4.50 1.79 -7.70
CA ILE A 215 -4.78 2.98 -6.87
C ILE A 215 -5.90 3.87 -7.43
N LEU A 216 -5.82 4.26 -8.70
CA LEU A 216 -6.79 5.17 -9.31
C LEU A 216 -8.11 4.47 -9.65
N ASP A 217 -8.06 3.16 -9.92
CA ASP A 217 -9.27 2.36 -10.11
C ASP A 217 -10.08 2.30 -8.82
N ILE A 218 -9.40 2.14 -7.68
CA ILE A 218 -10.00 2.11 -6.35
C ILE A 218 -10.64 3.46 -6.02
N ALA A 219 -9.92 4.57 -6.21
CA ALA A 219 -10.47 5.91 -6.00
C ALA A 219 -11.71 6.16 -6.88
N ALA A 220 -11.63 5.81 -8.17
CA ALA A 220 -12.73 5.98 -9.10
C ALA A 220 -13.95 5.13 -8.72
N ILE A 221 -13.78 3.83 -8.44
CA ILE A 221 -14.90 2.94 -8.13
C ILE A 221 -15.54 3.28 -6.78
N GLN A 222 -14.76 3.71 -5.80
CA GLN A 222 -15.26 4.20 -4.52
C GLN A 222 -16.07 5.50 -4.68
N SER A 223 -15.71 6.37 -5.62
CA SER A 223 -16.51 7.56 -5.91
C SER A 223 -17.87 7.24 -6.52
N LEU A 224 -17.97 6.14 -7.28
CA LEU A 224 -19.22 5.69 -7.91
C LEU A 224 -20.14 4.95 -6.95
N TYR A 225 -19.58 4.07 -6.12
CA TYR A 225 -20.36 3.12 -5.32
C TYR A 225 -20.20 3.28 -3.82
N GLY A 226 -19.32 4.17 -3.37
CA GLY A 226 -18.94 4.34 -1.97
C GLY A 226 -17.87 3.35 -1.52
N VAL A 227 -17.15 3.73 -0.47
CA VAL A 227 -16.05 2.97 0.13
C VAL A 227 -16.56 1.73 0.87
N ASN A 228 -15.90 0.58 0.69
CA ASN A 228 -16.14 -0.60 1.52
C ASN A 228 -15.43 -0.46 2.87
N THR A 229 -16.17 -0.09 3.91
CA THR A 229 -15.63 0.13 5.26
C THR A 229 -15.59 -1.12 6.14
N GLN A 230 -15.78 -2.31 5.56
CA GLN A 230 -15.81 -3.58 6.30
C GLN A 230 -14.70 -4.54 5.91
N PHE A 231 -14.18 -4.42 4.68
CA PHE A 231 -13.08 -5.25 4.22
C PHE A 231 -11.83 -4.90 5.00
N HIS A 232 -11.32 -5.86 5.78
CA HIS A 232 -10.10 -5.69 6.56
C HIS A 232 -10.20 -4.43 7.44
N ALA A 233 -11.16 -4.41 8.37
CA ALA A 233 -11.46 -3.24 9.21
C ALA A 233 -10.93 -3.37 10.66
N GLY A 234 -10.00 -4.28 10.89
CA GLY A 234 -9.29 -4.36 12.18
C GLY A 234 -7.87 -4.87 11.93
N ASP A 235 -7.06 -4.96 12.98
CA ASP A 235 -5.61 -5.20 12.87
C ASP A 235 -5.24 -6.41 12.00
N ASN A 236 -4.59 -6.14 10.87
CA ASN A 236 -4.28 -7.10 9.83
C ASN A 236 -2.76 -7.15 9.55
N LEU A 237 -2.30 -8.36 9.24
CA LEU A 237 -0.92 -8.64 8.86
C LEU A 237 -0.86 -9.02 7.39
N TYR A 238 -0.22 -8.17 6.59
CA TYR A 238 0.04 -8.38 5.18
C TYR A 238 1.46 -8.94 4.98
N SER A 239 1.57 -10.26 4.84
CA SER A 239 2.86 -10.94 4.71
C SER A 239 3.28 -11.16 3.24
N PHE A 240 4.48 -10.72 2.91
CA PHE A 240 5.12 -10.89 1.61
C PHE A 240 6.42 -11.70 1.76
N GLY A 241 6.72 -12.57 0.80
CA GLY A 241 7.93 -13.38 0.77
C GLY A 241 8.91 -12.92 -0.32
N GLY A 242 10.21 -13.12 -0.09
CA GLY A 242 11.27 -12.69 -1.03
C GLY A 242 11.22 -13.31 -2.43
N THR A 243 10.46 -14.39 -2.64
CA THR A 243 10.30 -15.06 -3.95
C THR A 243 8.89 -15.01 -4.51
N GLY A 244 7.97 -14.31 -3.85
CA GLY A 244 6.59 -14.15 -4.31
C GLY A 244 6.49 -13.23 -5.52
N ASN A 245 5.44 -13.41 -6.33
CA ASN A 245 5.10 -12.48 -7.41
C ASN A 245 3.91 -11.64 -6.95
N TYR A 246 4.08 -10.32 -6.95
CA TYR A 246 3.07 -9.38 -6.52
C TYR A 246 2.99 -8.26 -7.56
N HIS A 247 1.78 -7.83 -7.89
CA HIS A 247 1.50 -6.58 -8.58
C HIS A 247 0.07 -6.18 -8.21
N GLN A 248 -0.09 -5.44 -7.11
CA GLN A 248 -1.40 -5.23 -6.51
C GLN A 248 -1.45 -3.97 -5.65
N THR A 249 -2.68 -3.58 -5.28
CA THR A 249 -2.93 -2.50 -4.33
C THR A 249 -3.70 -3.04 -3.12
N ILE A 250 -3.25 -2.67 -1.94
CA ILE A 250 -3.90 -2.97 -0.66
C ILE A 250 -5.01 -1.93 -0.45
N TRP A 251 -6.21 -2.42 -0.20
CA TRP A 251 -7.29 -1.66 0.42
C TRP A 251 -7.50 -2.24 1.81
N ASP A 252 -7.52 -1.36 2.79
CA ASP A 252 -7.76 -1.66 4.20
C ASP A 252 -8.71 -0.59 4.74
N ALA A 253 -9.76 -1.02 5.46
CA ALA A 253 -10.79 -0.12 5.94
C ALA A 253 -10.48 0.47 7.32
N GLY A 254 -9.41 0.02 7.96
CA GLY A 254 -8.89 0.53 9.22
C GLY A 254 -8.48 -0.59 10.16
N GLY A 255 -7.87 -0.19 11.26
CA GLY A 255 -7.17 -1.12 12.16
C GLY A 255 -5.85 -0.49 12.55
N ASN A 256 -5.01 -1.26 13.23
CA ASN A 256 -3.59 -0.99 13.29
C ASN A 256 -2.86 -2.14 12.56
N ASP A 257 -2.47 -1.86 11.33
CA ASP A 257 -2.12 -2.85 10.33
C ASP A 257 -0.60 -2.91 10.12
N THR A 258 -0.12 -4.04 9.62
CA THR A 258 1.31 -4.30 9.46
C THR A 258 1.62 -4.92 8.11
N ILE A 259 2.57 -4.34 7.37
CA ILE A 259 3.25 -5.04 6.27
C ILE A 259 4.48 -5.77 6.81
N GLN A 260 4.58 -7.06 6.53
CA GLN A 260 5.77 -7.86 6.86
C GLN A 260 6.42 -8.40 5.59
N TYR A 261 7.71 -8.15 5.42
CA TYR A 261 8.48 -8.63 4.29
C TYR A 261 9.54 -9.66 4.72
N THR A 262 9.27 -10.93 4.43
CA THR A 262 10.15 -12.06 4.75
C THR A 262 11.12 -12.35 3.60
N SER A 263 12.08 -11.44 3.39
CA SER A 263 13.13 -11.60 2.37
C SER A 263 14.52 -11.70 2.97
N THR A 264 15.41 -12.43 2.30
CA THR A 264 16.83 -12.51 2.68
C THR A 264 17.73 -11.61 1.84
N THR A 265 17.18 -10.93 0.83
CA THR A 265 17.94 -10.07 -0.10
C THR A 265 17.63 -8.58 0.08
N GLY A 266 16.69 -8.25 0.95
CA GLY A 266 16.17 -6.90 1.11
C GLY A 266 15.12 -6.53 0.07
N GLY A 267 14.56 -5.34 0.22
CA GLY A 267 13.57 -4.73 -0.66
C GLY A 267 13.16 -3.34 -0.18
N THR A 268 11.99 -2.89 -0.60
CA THR A 268 11.42 -1.62 -0.13
C THR A 268 10.01 -1.83 0.36
N ILE A 269 9.75 -1.45 1.61
CA ILE A 269 8.42 -1.30 2.19
C ILE A 269 8.13 0.20 2.23
N ASP A 270 7.04 0.62 1.59
CA ASP A 270 6.60 2.01 1.51
C ASP A 270 5.16 2.10 2.00
N LEU A 271 4.96 2.69 3.18
CA LEU A 271 3.67 2.82 3.86
C LEU A 271 2.86 4.03 3.38
N ARG A 272 3.39 4.84 2.45
CA ARG A 272 2.67 5.97 1.88
C ARG A 272 1.56 5.47 0.94
N SER A 273 0.35 5.99 1.15
CA SER A 273 -0.80 5.69 0.30
C SER A 273 -0.78 6.49 -1.01
N GLY A 274 -1.57 6.02 -1.97
CA GLY A 274 -1.74 6.69 -3.24
C GLY A 274 -0.53 6.58 -4.18
N VAL A 275 -0.49 7.45 -5.18
CA VAL A 275 0.47 7.37 -6.31
C VAL A 275 1.92 7.71 -5.93
N ASN A 276 2.15 8.26 -4.73
CA ASN A 276 3.48 8.64 -4.25
C ASN A 276 4.24 7.50 -3.55
N GLY A 277 3.55 6.42 -3.20
CA GLY A 277 4.13 5.24 -2.58
C GLY A 277 4.72 4.25 -3.59
N GLY A 278 4.64 2.97 -3.24
CA GLY A 278 5.02 1.86 -4.12
C GLY A 278 6.17 1.03 -3.56
N SER A 279 5.82 -0.02 -2.84
CA SER A 279 6.77 -1.00 -2.32
C SER A 279 7.39 -1.84 -3.44
N ARG A 280 8.58 -2.39 -3.18
CA ARG A 280 9.31 -3.31 -4.06
C ARG A 280 9.62 -4.59 -3.27
N MET A 281 8.72 -5.55 -3.34
CA MET A 281 8.77 -6.79 -2.56
C MET A 281 8.67 -8.02 -3.46
N GLY A 282 9.36 -9.10 -3.10
CA GLY A 282 9.36 -10.34 -3.88
C GLY A 282 10.15 -10.21 -5.20
N ASN A 283 9.72 -10.94 -6.22
CA ASN A 283 10.31 -10.84 -7.54
C ASN A 283 9.99 -9.48 -8.16
N ALA A 284 11.01 -8.82 -8.71
CA ALA A 284 10.85 -7.53 -9.37
C ALA A 284 9.90 -7.63 -10.58
N VAL A 285 8.96 -6.70 -10.65
CA VAL A 285 8.11 -6.48 -11.83
C VAL A 285 8.80 -5.48 -12.74
N TYR A 286 8.97 -5.84 -14.01
CA TYR A 286 9.60 -5.01 -15.03
C TYR A 286 8.58 -4.52 -16.04
N VAL A 287 8.71 -3.26 -16.44
CA VAL A 287 8.20 -2.81 -17.74
C VAL A 287 9.05 -3.47 -18.82
N GLN A 288 8.39 -4.04 -19.82
CA GLN A 288 9.02 -4.70 -20.97
C GLN A 288 8.60 -4.06 -22.28
N ASP A 289 9.51 -4.06 -23.26
CA ASP A 289 9.20 -3.73 -24.64
C ASP A 289 8.40 -4.86 -25.33
N SER A 290 7.96 -4.62 -26.57
CA SER A 290 7.23 -5.61 -27.36
C SER A 290 8.02 -6.89 -27.70
N ASN A 291 9.34 -6.92 -27.43
CA ASN A 291 10.20 -8.08 -27.62
C ASN A 291 10.45 -8.84 -26.30
N GLY A 292 9.87 -8.38 -25.18
CA GLY A 292 10.06 -8.96 -23.86
C GLY A 292 11.34 -8.54 -23.15
N HIS A 293 12.04 -7.50 -23.62
CA HIS A 293 13.22 -6.98 -22.92
C HIS A 293 12.81 -6.11 -21.74
N ASN A 294 13.39 -6.37 -20.57
CA ASN A 294 13.20 -5.53 -19.38
C ASN A 294 13.80 -4.14 -19.60
N LEU A 295 12.98 -3.11 -19.42
CA LEU A 295 13.38 -1.71 -19.49
C LEU A 295 13.81 -1.21 -18.10
N TYR A 296 12.91 -1.29 -17.12
CA TYR A 296 13.15 -0.89 -15.73
C TYR A 296 12.12 -1.56 -14.81
N SER A 297 12.44 -1.68 -13.51
CA SER A 297 11.52 -2.21 -12.51
C SER A 297 10.62 -1.14 -11.91
N VAL A 298 9.43 -1.54 -11.47
CA VAL A 298 8.40 -0.67 -10.87
C VAL A 298 8.06 -1.09 -9.45
N GLY A 299 7.35 -0.23 -8.72
CA GLY A 299 6.68 -0.63 -7.48
C GLY A 299 5.58 -1.64 -7.79
N ASN A 300 5.41 -2.62 -6.91
CA ASN A 300 4.58 -3.79 -7.17
C ASN A 300 3.61 -4.15 -6.02
N VAL A 301 3.74 -3.50 -4.87
CA VAL A 301 2.70 -3.49 -3.84
C VAL A 301 2.42 -2.05 -3.46
N TRP A 302 1.18 -1.63 -3.62
CA TRP A 302 0.74 -0.26 -3.39
C TRP A 302 -0.29 -0.23 -2.26
N ILE A 303 -0.53 0.95 -1.68
CA ILE A 303 -1.61 1.19 -0.72
C ILE A 303 -2.57 2.19 -1.36
N ALA A 304 -3.85 1.86 -1.37
CA ALA A 304 -4.89 2.69 -1.97
C ALA A 304 -5.01 4.05 -1.26
N ASP A 305 -5.48 5.07 -1.99
CA ASP A 305 -5.81 6.35 -1.35
C ASP A 305 -6.91 6.15 -0.29
N GLY A 306 -6.76 6.83 0.85
CA GLY A 306 -7.66 6.68 2.00
C GLY A 306 -7.48 5.42 2.85
N ALA A 307 -6.64 4.45 2.44
CA ALA A 307 -6.18 3.38 3.32
C ALA A 307 -4.92 3.82 4.10
N ILE A 308 -4.77 3.32 5.32
CA ILE A 308 -3.62 3.60 6.19
C ILE A 308 -3.07 2.25 6.63
N ILE A 309 -1.75 2.11 6.59
CA ILE A 309 -1.02 0.99 7.18
C ILE A 309 0.03 1.59 8.11
N GLU A 310 -0.02 1.24 9.39
CA GLU A 310 0.75 1.89 10.44
C GLU A 310 2.15 1.30 10.59
N ASN A 311 2.33 0.01 10.33
CA ASN A 311 3.53 -0.70 10.76
C ASN A 311 4.23 -1.46 9.64
N ALA A 312 5.55 -1.60 9.77
CA ALA A 312 6.38 -2.35 8.84
C ALA A 312 7.41 -3.23 9.57
N ILE A 313 7.60 -4.44 9.07
CA ILE A 313 8.63 -5.38 9.52
C ILE A 313 9.41 -5.87 8.31
N GLY A 314 10.70 -5.52 8.25
CA GLY A 314 11.66 -6.01 7.28
C GLY A 314 12.10 -7.46 7.52
N GLY A 315 12.98 -7.94 6.66
CA GLY A 315 13.45 -9.30 6.60
C GLY A 315 14.83 -9.46 7.22
N SER A 316 15.66 -10.27 6.56
CA SER A 316 17.05 -10.51 6.95
C SER A 316 18.06 -9.97 5.93
N GLY A 317 17.60 -9.14 4.99
CA GLY A 317 18.45 -8.47 4.01
C GLY A 317 18.31 -6.97 4.16
N ASN A 318 19.08 -6.21 3.39
CA ASN A 318 19.13 -4.76 3.53
C ASN A 318 17.85 -4.11 3.01
N ASP A 319 16.98 -3.71 3.92
CA ASP A 319 15.65 -3.20 3.65
C ASP A 319 15.61 -1.67 3.71
N LYS A 320 14.79 -1.09 2.83
CA LYS A 320 14.37 0.30 2.94
C LYS A 320 12.92 0.33 3.41
N ILE A 321 12.68 0.95 4.56
CA ILE A 321 11.35 1.12 5.14
C ILE A 321 11.03 2.60 5.20
N ILE A 322 9.89 2.99 4.63
CA ILE A 322 9.40 4.35 4.59
C ILE A 322 8.01 4.34 5.25
N GLY A 323 7.87 5.06 6.35
CA GLY A 323 6.62 5.32 7.03
C GLY A 323 5.78 6.37 6.32
N ASN A 324 4.81 6.94 7.03
CA ASN A 324 3.82 7.86 6.49
C ASN A 324 3.52 8.99 7.50
N ASP A 325 2.31 9.54 7.47
CA ASP A 325 1.96 10.72 8.26
C ASP A 325 1.36 10.36 9.64
N VAL A 326 1.20 9.08 9.95
CA VAL A 326 0.71 8.59 11.25
C VAL A 326 1.85 7.95 12.03
N ALA A 327 1.69 7.86 13.35
CA ALA A 327 2.65 7.16 14.21
C ALA A 327 2.86 5.72 13.75
N ASN A 328 4.08 5.42 13.32
CA ASN A 328 4.49 4.14 12.77
C ASN A 328 5.34 3.33 13.75
N VAL A 329 5.23 1.99 13.68
CA VAL A 329 6.22 1.07 14.26
C VAL A 329 7.00 0.39 13.14
N LEU A 330 8.27 0.75 13.00
CA LEU A 330 9.15 0.31 11.94
C LEU A 330 10.27 -0.59 12.50
N ASN A 331 10.37 -1.81 12.00
CA ASN A 331 11.40 -2.77 12.37
C ASN A 331 12.17 -3.22 11.13
N GLY A 332 13.47 -2.92 11.03
CA GLY A 332 14.34 -3.32 9.92
C GLY A 332 14.58 -4.83 9.87
N GLY A 333 14.78 -5.43 11.05
CA GLY A 333 14.98 -6.86 11.22
C GLY A 333 16.47 -7.20 11.32
N SER A 334 16.99 -7.94 10.36
CA SER A 334 18.43 -8.13 10.23
C SER A 334 18.89 -7.58 8.90
N GLY A 335 20.05 -6.95 8.84
CA GLY A 335 20.52 -6.40 7.57
C GLY A 335 21.39 -5.19 7.78
N VAL A 336 21.40 -4.32 6.78
CA VAL A 336 21.84 -2.94 6.92
C VAL A 336 20.70 -2.14 6.33
N ASP A 337 19.85 -1.64 7.21
CA ASP A 337 18.53 -1.15 6.88
C ASP A 337 18.48 0.37 6.90
N THR A 338 17.53 0.93 6.17
CA THR A 338 17.25 2.37 6.16
C THR A 338 15.78 2.59 6.49
N LEU A 339 15.51 3.20 7.64
CA LEU A 339 14.18 3.47 8.16
C LEU A 339 13.94 4.99 8.14
N SER A 340 12.81 5.40 7.59
CA SER A 340 12.31 6.77 7.63
C SER A 340 10.90 6.75 8.24
N GLY A 341 10.67 7.45 9.34
CA GLY A 341 9.37 7.56 10.01
C GLY A 341 8.38 8.40 9.20
N GLY A 342 8.69 9.67 9.00
CA GLY A 342 7.86 10.61 8.27
C GLY A 342 7.33 11.70 9.18
N LEU A 343 6.00 11.77 9.33
CA LEU A 343 5.37 12.59 10.35
C LEU A 343 4.75 11.68 11.41
N GLY A 344 4.49 12.23 12.59
CA GLY A 344 3.91 11.46 13.69
C GLY A 344 4.99 10.98 14.63
N ASN A 345 4.56 10.35 15.73
CA ASN A 345 5.49 9.91 16.77
C ASN A 345 5.85 8.46 16.52
N ASP A 346 6.98 8.24 15.87
CA ASP A 346 7.39 6.97 15.32
C ASP A 346 8.27 6.17 16.29
N THR A 347 8.23 4.85 16.15
CA THR A 347 9.14 3.93 16.82
C THR A 347 9.97 3.20 15.77
N LEU A 348 11.28 3.47 15.75
CA LEU A 348 12.22 2.92 14.78
C LEU A 348 13.18 1.96 15.47
N ASN A 349 13.25 0.73 14.96
CA ASN A 349 14.22 -0.27 15.38
C ASN A 349 14.89 -0.87 14.15
N GLY A 350 16.15 -0.49 13.88
CA GLY A 350 16.93 -1.08 12.80
C GLY A 350 17.09 -2.60 12.96
N GLY A 351 17.17 -3.06 14.21
CA GLY A 351 17.44 -4.44 14.54
C GLY A 351 18.94 -4.74 14.43
N THR A 352 19.29 -5.96 14.03
CA THR A 352 20.71 -6.29 13.91
C THR A 352 21.26 -5.76 12.61
N GLY A 353 22.21 -4.84 12.67
CA GLY A 353 22.72 -4.26 11.44
C GLY A 353 23.61 -3.08 11.73
N ALA A 354 23.95 -2.32 10.71
CA ALA A 354 24.52 -1.00 10.87
C ALA A 354 23.55 -0.04 10.20
N ASP A 355 22.50 0.33 10.93
CA ASP A 355 21.26 0.83 10.33
C ASP A 355 21.22 2.36 10.32
N SER A 356 20.46 2.91 9.39
CA SER A 356 20.20 4.35 9.32
C SER A 356 18.74 4.61 9.64
N MET A 357 18.49 5.41 10.67
CA MET A 357 17.15 5.73 11.14
C MET A 357 16.95 7.25 11.18
N ALA A 358 15.83 7.70 10.65
CA ALA A 358 15.36 9.09 10.75
C ALA A 358 13.85 9.06 11.00
N GLY A 359 13.38 9.52 12.15
CA GLY A 359 11.96 9.52 12.48
C GLY A 359 11.25 10.69 11.82
N GLY A 360 11.88 11.86 11.80
CA GLY A 360 11.33 13.02 11.11
C GLY A 360 10.54 13.89 12.08
N VAL A 361 9.35 14.33 11.69
CA VAL A 361 8.58 15.29 12.51
C VAL A 361 7.68 14.56 13.49
N GLY A 362 7.90 14.77 14.77
CA GLY A 362 7.15 14.17 15.87
C GLY A 362 8.09 13.82 17.02
N ASP A 363 7.54 13.32 18.13
CA ASP A 363 8.38 12.84 19.23
C ASP A 363 8.72 11.37 18.99
N ASP A 364 9.90 11.10 18.43
CA ASP A 364 10.29 9.80 17.91
C ASP A 364 11.11 8.98 18.91
N THR A 365 11.06 7.66 18.78
CA THR A 365 11.84 6.71 19.59
C THR A 365 12.68 5.78 18.72
N TYR A 366 13.99 5.79 18.95
CA TYR A 366 14.97 4.96 18.26
C TYR A 366 15.52 3.86 19.18
N TYR A 367 15.62 2.64 18.65
CA TYR A 367 16.37 1.55 19.29
C TYR A 367 17.73 1.41 18.62
N VAL A 368 18.80 1.56 19.41
CA VAL A 368 20.17 1.42 18.94
C VAL A 368 20.83 0.21 19.61
N ASP A 369 21.35 -0.69 18.79
CA ASP A 369 22.04 -1.89 19.28
C ASP A 369 23.42 -2.13 18.64
N ASN A 370 23.75 -1.38 17.59
CA ASN A 370 25.04 -1.44 16.93
C ASN A 370 25.77 -0.09 16.98
N VAL A 371 27.09 -0.16 17.16
CA VAL A 371 27.98 1.02 17.22
C VAL A 371 28.08 1.77 15.89
N LEU A 372 27.56 1.18 14.81
CA LEU A 372 27.49 1.79 13.49
C LEU A 372 26.07 2.22 13.10
N ASP A 373 25.10 2.11 14.01
CA ASP A 373 23.78 2.71 13.80
C ASP A 373 23.89 4.23 13.78
N VAL A 374 23.14 4.86 12.89
CA VAL A 374 23.10 6.32 12.73
C VAL A 374 21.66 6.80 12.90
N VAL A 375 21.45 7.67 13.88
CA VAL A 375 20.19 8.40 14.08
C VAL A 375 20.35 9.80 13.47
N THR A 376 19.38 10.21 12.64
CA THR A 376 19.40 11.50 11.95
C THR A 376 18.15 12.31 12.29
N GLU A 377 18.31 13.25 13.21
CA GLU A 377 17.29 14.24 13.58
C GLU A 377 17.67 15.63 13.09
N ASN A 378 16.72 16.40 12.56
CA ASN A 378 16.92 17.82 12.36
C ASN A 378 16.41 18.62 13.56
N ALA A 379 16.95 19.83 13.70
CA ALA A 379 16.53 20.73 14.76
C ALA A 379 15.03 21.10 14.62
N ALA A 380 14.33 21.10 15.75
CA ALA A 380 12.92 21.48 15.89
C ALA A 380 11.93 20.55 15.17
N GLU A 381 12.25 19.26 15.07
CA GLU A 381 11.32 18.23 14.58
C GLU A 381 10.56 17.50 15.69
N GLY A 382 11.01 17.58 16.95
CA GLY A 382 10.33 16.94 18.07
C GLY A 382 11.08 17.03 19.39
N THR A 383 10.70 16.19 20.34
CA THR A 383 11.51 15.82 21.50
C THR A 383 11.76 14.31 21.47
N ASP A 384 12.97 13.96 21.05
CA ASP A 384 13.27 12.60 20.59
C ASP A 384 14.00 11.78 21.64
N LYS A 385 13.92 10.45 21.48
CA LYS A 385 14.46 9.51 22.44
C LYS A 385 15.23 8.36 21.81
N ILE A 386 16.46 8.15 22.28
CA ILE A 386 17.23 6.94 21.98
C ILE A 386 17.18 5.97 23.17
N LEU A 387 16.82 4.72 22.88
CA LEU A 387 16.97 3.55 23.73
C LEU A 387 18.18 2.75 23.25
N SER A 388 19.33 2.91 23.92
CA SER A 388 20.58 2.30 23.48
C SER A 388 20.99 1.10 24.33
N SER A 389 21.20 -0.06 23.72
CA SER A 389 21.74 -1.24 24.38
C SER A 389 23.28 -1.31 24.41
N ILE A 390 23.93 -0.31 23.80
CA ILE A 390 25.37 -0.09 23.79
C ILE A 390 25.71 1.29 24.37
N SER A 391 27.00 1.54 24.61
CA SER A 391 27.43 2.91 24.94
C SER A 391 27.16 3.85 23.76
N PHE A 392 26.55 5.00 24.03
CA PHE A 392 26.08 5.92 22.99
C PHE A 392 26.49 7.36 23.27
N ASN A 393 26.76 8.11 22.21
CA ASN A 393 27.19 9.50 22.27
C ASN A 393 26.32 10.33 21.32
N LEU A 394 25.42 11.13 21.89
CA LEU A 394 24.49 11.99 21.15
C LEU A 394 25.25 13.02 20.31
N ALA A 395 26.36 13.58 20.81
CA ALA A 395 27.16 14.58 20.08
C ALA A 395 27.76 14.06 18.76
N ILE A 396 27.83 12.74 18.55
CA ILE A 396 28.41 12.13 17.33
C ILE A 396 27.34 11.47 16.46
N GLN A 397 26.40 10.74 17.07
CA GLN A 397 25.51 9.80 16.35
C GLN A 397 24.01 10.08 16.56
N GLY A 398 23.67 11.11 17.34
CA GLY A 398 22.29 11.48 17.65
C GLY A 398 22.20 12.99 17.90
N THR A 399 22.79 13.78 17.01
CA THR A 399 22.71 15.24 17.09
C THR A 399 21.24 15.65 17.03
N ASN A 400 20.86 16.65 17.83
CA ASN A 400 19.48 17.11 18.00
C ASN A 400 18.54 16.17 18.77
N VAL A 401 18.99 15.00 19.25
CA VAL A 401 18.16 14.18 20.15
C VAL A 401 18.28 14.71 21.57
N GLU A 402 17.14 14.84 22.28
CA GLU A 402 17.10 15.38 23.64
C GLU A 402 17.25 14.31 24.73
N ASN A 403 16.79 13.08 24.48
CA ASN A 403 16.71 12.03 25.51
C ASN A 403 17.53 10.79 25.15
N LEU A 404 18.37 10.34 26.07
CA LEU A 404 19.06 9.04 25.98
C LEU A 404 18.72 8.19 27.20
N THR A 405 18.29 6.96 26.95
CA THR A 405 18.17 5.93 27.99
C THR A 405 19.03 4.74 27.61
N LEU A 406 19.99 4.42 28.48
CA LEU A 406 20.78 3.20 28.38
C LEU A 406 19.92 2.01 28.83
N ILE A 407 19.95 0.94 28.05
CA ILE A 407 19.26 -0.33 28.34
C ILE A 407 20.26 -1.49 28.22
N GLY A 408 19.86 -2.68 28.66
CA GLY A 408 20.68 -3.87 28.51
C GLY A 408 22.05 -3.75 29.19
N ALA A 409 23.12 -3.89 28.40
CA ALA A 409 24.50 -3.92 28.87
C ALA A 409 25.29 -2.64 28.55
N ALA A 410 24.62 -1.58 28.08
CA ALA A 410 25.24 -0.29 27.82
C ALA A 410 25.95 0.26 29.08
N LEU A 411 27.14 0.84 28.91
CA LEU A 411 27.95 1.31 30.03
C LEU A 411 28.09 2.84 30.06
N ASN A 412 28.07 3.53 28.92
CA ASN A 412 28.32 4.97 28.90
C ASN A 412 27.27 5.70 28.06
N GLY A 413 26.84 6.86 28.54
CA GLY A 413 26.01 7.80 27.82
C GLY A 413 26.69 9.15 27.79
N THR A 414 26.75 9.78 26.62
CA THR A 414 27.21 11.16 26.47
C THR A 414 26.14 11.98 25.75
N GLY A 415 25.78 13.13 26.30
CA GLY A 415 24.88 14.09 25.65
C GLY A 415 25.52 14.86 24.49
N ASN A 416 24.84 15.89 24.02
CA ASN A 416 25.19 16.80 22.94
C ASN A 416 25.20 18.26 23.45
N GLU A 417 24.98 19.25 22.59
CA GLU A 417 24.95 20.66 23.01
C GLU A 417 23.60 21.16 23.56
N LEU A 418 22.57 20.32 23.55
CA LEU A 418 21.23 20.63 24.05
C LEU A 418 21.12 20.33 25.55
N ASP A 419 20.02 20.76 26.15
CA ASP A 419 19.66 20.35 27.52
C ASP A 419 19.14 18.90 27.48
N ASN A 420 20.01 17.91 27.76
CA ASN A 420 19.68 16.50 27.61
C ASN A 420 19.12 15.87 28.88
N THR A 421 18.28 14.85 28.70
CA THR A 421 17.94 13.89 29.77
C THR A 421 18.65 12.56 29.53
N LEU A 422 19.59 12.22 30.40
CA LEU A 422 20.37 10.98 30.35
C LEU A 422 19.94 10.04 31.48
N ILE A 423 19.44 8.86 31.12
CA ILE A 423 19.02 7.81 32.05
C ILE A 423 19.91 6.58 31.85
N GLY A 424 20.60 6.14 32.89
CA GLY A 424 21.38 4.91 32.94
C GLY A 424 20.51 3.66 33.14
N ASN A 425 21.17 2.54 33.42
CA ASN A 425 20.57 1.24 33.65
C ASN A 425 20.98 0.70 35.04
N ALA A 426 21.18 -0.62 35.16
CA ALA A 426 21.58 -1.24 36.43
C ALA A 426 23.08 -1.58 36.50
N ALA A 427 23.83 -1.25 35.45
CA ALA A 427 25.27 -1.40 35.39
C ALA A 427 25.95 -0.13 35.94
N ALA A 428 27.24 -0.22 36.24
CA ALA A 428 28.04 0.95 36.58
C ALA A 428 28.20 1.86 35.34
N ASN A 429 27.41 2.92 35.26
CA ASN A 429 27.34 3.81 34.12
C ASN A 429 28.26 5.03 34.25
N LEU A 430 28.84 5.45 33.13
CA LEU A 430 29.42 6.79 32.98
C LEU A 430 28.43 7.66 32.21
N LEU A 431 27.85 8.65 32.87
CA LEU A 431 26.97 9.65 32.26
C LEU A 431 27.71 10.99 32.17
N ASP A 432 27.85 11.49 30.95
CA ASP A 432 28.46 12.78 30.64
C ASP A 432 27.43 13.67 29.97
N GLY A 433 27.01 14.74 30.64
CA GLY A 433 25.96 15.64 30.15
C GLY A 433 26.28 16.23 28.77
N GLY A 434 27.57 16.50 28.50
CA GLY A 434 27.95 17.25 27.31
C GLY A 434 27.93 18.75 27.61
N LEU A 435 27.45 19.57 26.69
CA LEU A 435 27.15 20.97 27.00
C LEU A 435 25.65 21.07 27.31
N GLY A 436 25.14 22.29 27.56
CA GLY A 436 23.73 22.45 27.94
C GLY A 436 23.52 22.23 29.43
N ALA A 437 22.28 22.36 29.90
CA ALA A 437 21.90 22.13 31.29
C ALA A 437 21.19 20.77 31.40
N ASP A 438 21.93 19.75 31.86
CA ASP A 438 21.49 18.37 31.71
C ASP A 438 20.79 17.80 32.95
N SER A 439 19.97 16.77 32.74
CA SER A 439 19.42 15.93 33.81
C SER A 439 19.94 14.50 33.68
N MET A 440 20.81 14.10 34.61
CA MET A 440 21.42 12.77 34.64
C MET A 440 20.90 11.91 35.80
N ASN A 441 20.54 10.66 35.50
CA ASN A 441 20.12 9.66 36.49
C ASN A 441 20.72 8.29 36.11
N GLY A 442 21.65 7.79 36.92
CA GLY A 442 22.45 6.58 36.69
C GLY A 442 21.68 5.30 36.92
N GLY A 443 20.72 5.30 37.87
CA GLY A 443 19.86 4.17 38.14
C GLY A 443 20.38 3.32 39.29
N LEU A 444 20.73 2.06 39.02
CA LEU A 444 21.37 1.18 40.01
C LEU A 444 22.82 0.97 39.58
N GLY A 445 23.65 0.50 40.51
CA GLY A 445 25.08 0.33 40.24
C GLY A 445 25.86 1.55 40.69
N ASN A 446 27.19 1.47 40.55
CA ASN A 446 28.09 2.53 40.98
C ASN A 446 28.39 3.43 39.79
N ASP A 447 27.76 4.58 39.75
CA ASP A 447 27.75 5.44 38.58
C ASP A 447 28.75 6.59 38.69
N VAL A 448 29.14 7.13 37.53
CA VAL A 448 30.03 8.28 37.42
C VAL A 448 29.34 9.34 36.58
N TYR A 449 29.17 10.52 37.16
CA TYR A 449 28.58 11.69 36.50
C TYR A 449 29.68 12.71 36.16
N ILE A 450 29.69 13.20 34.93
CA ILE A 450 30.49 14.34 34.52
C ILE A 450 29.57 15.57 34.48
N VAL A 451 29.89 16.56 35.31
CA VAL A 451 29.12 17.81 35.44
C VAL A 451 30.01 18.97 35.04
N ASP A 452 29.64 19.70 34.01
CA ASP A 452 30.42 20.82 33.49
C ASP A 452 29.61 22.10 33.26
N ASN A 453 28.29 22.04 33.43
CA ASN A 453 27.41 23.19 33.42
C ASN A 453 26.78 23.41 34.81
N ALA A 454 26.63 24.67 35.20
CA ALA A 454 25.99 25.01 36.48
C ALA A 454 24.48 24.69 36.50
N GLY A 455 23.89 24.46 35.33
CA GLY A 455 22.51 24.00 35.15
C GLY A 455 22.32 22.49 35.29
N ASP A 456 23.41 21.71 35.31
CA ASP A 456 23.31 20.25 35.40
C ASP A 456 22.67 19.81 36.71
N THR A 457 21.92 18.72 36.63
CA THR A 457 21.30 18.06 37.77
C THR A 457 21.62 16.57 37.75
N VAL A 458 21.93 16.03 38.92
CA VAL A 458 22.19 14.60 39.11
C VAL A 458 21.16 14.07 40.10
N THR A 459 20.45 13.02 39.71
CA THR A 459 19.39 12.40 40.51
C THR A 459 19.67 10.92 40.73
N GLU A 460 19.82 10.53 42.00
CA GLU A 460 19.90 9.14 42.44
C GLU A 460 18.62 8.73 43.20
N ALA A 461 17.79 7.93 42.55
CA ALA A 461 16.48 7.54 43.08
C ALA A 461 16.54 6.39 44.11
N TYR A 462 17.64 5.63 44.12
CA TYR A 462 17.78 4.42 44.92
C TYR A 462 18.79 4.61 46.05
N THR A 463 18.36 4.33 47.28
CA THR A 463 19.32 4.21 48.38
C THR A 463 20.17 2.95 48.21
N TYR A 464 21.33 2.90 48.86
CA TYR A 464 22.15 1.68 48.95
C TYR A 464 21.35 0.44 49.40
N ALA A 465 20.37 0.64 50.30
CA ALA A 465 19.51 -0.44 50.79
C ALA A 465 18.51 -0.96 49.74
N GLN A 466 18.21 -0.19 48.71
CA GLN A 466 17.33 -0.54 47.59
C GLN A 466 18.10 -1.10 46.38
N GLY A 467 19.41 -1.28 46.50
CA GLY A 467 20.27 -1.73 45.40
C GLY A 467 20.93 -0.58 44.63
N GLY A 468 20.79 0.67 45.08
CA GLY A 468 21.62 1.79 44.59
C GLY A 468 23.10 1.56 44.92
N GLY A 469 24.00 2.16 44.13
CA GLY A 469 25.43 2.00 44.33
C GLY A 469 26.07 3.09 45.16
N ILE A 470 27.39 3.21 44.98
CA ILE A 470 28.22 4.30 45.46
C ILE A 470 28.67 5.08 44.23
N ASP A 471 28.19 6.30 44.13
CA ASP A 471 28.29 7.08 42.92
C ASP A 471 29.34 8.19 43.04
N LEU A 472 29.80 8.70 41.90
CA LEU A 472 30.88 9.68 41.84
C LEU A 472 30.50 10.82 40.90
N VAL A 473 30.39 12.03 41.45
CA VAL A 473 30.29 13.25 40.64
C VAL A 473 31.68 13.85 40.43
N LYS A 474 32.09 13.95 39.15
CA LYS A 474 33.27 14.71 38.73
C LYS A 474 32.79 16.03 38.14
N SER A 475 32.98 17.12 38.89
CA SER A 475 32.55 18.44 38.45
C SER A 475 33.72 19.34 38.07
N SER A 476 33.58 20.04 36.93
CA SER A 476 34.46 21.15 36.53
C SER A 476 33.91 22.52 36.95
N VAL A 477 32.69 22.55 37.48
CA VAL A 477 32.00 23.73 38.03
C VAL A 477 31.77 23.59 39.53
N SER A 478 31.21 24.63 40.15
CA SER A 478 30.74 24.50 41.54
C SER A 478 29.42 23.73 41.53
N PHE A 479 29.42 22.53 42.14
CA PHE A 479 28.26 21.65 42.18
C PHE A 479 27.92 21.25 43.62
N THR A 480 26.62 21.18 43.93
CA THR A 480 26.12 20.72 45.23
C THR A 480 25.55 19.32 45.06
N LEU A 481 26.06 18.35 45.81
CA LEU A 481 25.56 16.97 45.77
C LEU A 481 24.11 16.89 46.26
N GLY A 482 23.31 16.12 45.52
CA GLY A 482 21.94 15.76 45.89
C GLY A 482 21.90 14.65 46.95
N ALA A 483 20.69 14.21 47.29
CA ALA A 483 20.51 13.05 48.14
C ALA A 483 20.98 11.76 47.42
N ASN A 484 21.45 10.79 48.20
CA ASN A 484 21.88 9.46 47.74
C ASN A 484 23.12 9.43 46.83
N LEU A 485 23.85 10.54 46.70
CA LEU A 485 25.16 10.66 46.03
C LEU A 485 26.33 10.66 47.02
#